data_AF-A0A2E7BGB6-F1
#
_entry.id   AF-A0A2E7BGB6-F1
#
_cell.length_a   1.000
_cell.length_b   1.000
_cell.length_c   1.000
_cell.angle_alpha   90.00
_cell.angle_beta   90.00
_cell.angle_gamma   90.00
#
_symmetry.space_group_name_H-M   'P 1'
#
loop_
_entity.id
_entity.type
_entity.pdbx_description
1 polymer ?
#
loop_
_entity_poly.entity_id
_entity_poly.type
_entity_poly.pdbx_seq_one_letter_code
_entity_poly.pdbx_strand_id
1 'polypeptide(L)'
;MVKTTVGYLIATLVLMCLAFASLMLSQLERRIADADRDLATLNFIRATERYDAIASTLATTDRLPWLLPKTRNTVSLRQASVRYWTGDYDPIVAHYASPDSPNISNNPELQFVVANANYLSARRPDDSRQDLTLGALDHAIGVYRRFLETNDNHLEAAFNYELMVRLRKQIAEGDVPPPFHRPTAPGNEGEEPEEAEMEDVQIYVPRDRLVDPEDTNDPTIGAGATIRKRG
;
A
#
# COMPACT_ATOMS: atom_id res chain seq x y z
N MET A 1 3.35 4.91 60.60
CA MET A 1 2.25 4.13 60.00
C MET A 1 1.47 4.89 58.93
N VAL A 2 0.97 6.11 59.16
CA VAL A 2 0.18 6.83 58.13
C VAL A 2 0.97 7.11 56.83
N LYS A 3 2.24 7.50 56.91
CA LYS A 3 3.11 7.73 55.73
C LYS A 3 3.30 6.50 54.85
N THR A 4 3.42 5.30 55.44
CA THR A 4 3.55 4.05 54.70
C THR A 4 2.24 3.64 54.05
N THR A 5 1.10 3.82 54.72
CA THR A 5 -0.23 3.52 54.15
C THR A 5 -0.57 4.45 52.99
N VAL A 6 -0.26 5.74 53.10
CA VAL A 6 -0.42 6.70 51.98
C VAL A 6 0.50 6.34 50.82
N GLY A 7 1.74 5.92 51.08
CA GLY A 7 2.66 5.43 50.06
C GLY A 7 2.11 4.22 49.29
N TYR A 8 1.55 3.23 49.99
CA TYR A 8 0.91 2.09 49.35
C TYR A 8 -0.35 2.48 48.57
N LEU A 9 -1.16 3.41 49.07
CA LEU A 9 -2.36 3.87 48.38
C LEU A 9 -2.00 4.57 47.06
N ILE A 10 -1.01 5.45 47.07
CA ILE A 10 -0.49 6.09 45.86
C ILE A 10 0.06 5.03 44.88
N ALA A 11 0.86 4.07 45.37
CA ALA A 11 1.40 3.01 44.53
C ALA A 11 0.30 2.16 43.88
N THR A 12 -0.75 1.78 44.64
CA THR A 12 -1.89 1.04 44.09
C THR A 12 -2.65 1.85 43.04
N LEU A 13 -2.80 3.17 43.25
CA LEU A 13 -3.48 4.05 42.30
C LEU A 13 -2.68 4.17 41.00
N VAL A 14 -1.35 4.32 41.09
CA VAL A 14 -0.46 4.34 39.93
C VAL A 14 -0.53 3.01 39.16
N LEU A 15 -0.46 1.87 39.85
CA LEU A 15 -0.57 0.55 39.22
C LEU A 15 -1.94 0.34 38.56
N MET A 16 -3.02 0.80 39.20
CA MET A 16 -4.38 0.74 38.64
C MET A 16 -4.50 1.59 37.37
N CYS A 17 -3.96 2.81 37.39
CA CYS A 17 -3.90 3.66 36.19
C CYS A 17 -3.08 3.02 35.07
N LEU A 18 -1.94 2.40 35.39
CA LEU A 18 -1.10 1.73 34.41
C LEU A 18 -1.80 0.51 33.80
N ALA A 19 -2.45 -0.32 34.62
CA ALA A 19 -3.24 -1.46 34.17
C ALA A 19 -4.39 -0.98 33.26
N PHE A 20 -5.11 0.06 33.66
CA PHE A 20 -6.18 0.64 32.85
C PHE A 20 -5.66 1.17 31.49
N ALA A 21 -4.54 1.88 31.48
CA ALA A 21 -3.91 2.35 30.26
C ALA A 21 -3.51 1.20 29.31
N SER A 22 -2.95 0.11 29.85
CA SER A 22 -2.62 -1.08 29.05
C SER A 22 -3.85 -1.77 28.46
N LEU A 23 -4.97 -1.83 29.20
CA LEU A 23 -6.22 -2.39 28.70
C LEU A 23 -6.79 -1.55 27.57
N MET A 24 -6.75 -0.22 27.71
CA MET A 24 -7.15 0.70 26.65
C MET A 24 -6.29 0.55 25.39
N LEU A 25 -4.98 0.41 25.55
CA LEU A 25 -4.08 0.20 24.43
C LEU A 25 -4.37 -1.14 23.72
N SER A 26 -4.59 -2.22 24.48
CA SER A 26 -4.95 -3.52 23.91
C SER A 26 -6.29 -3.49 23.16
N GLN A 27 -7.28 -2.76 23.67
CA GLN A 27 -8.55 -2.58 22.96
C GLN A 27 -8.37 -1.80 21.65
N LEU A 28 -7.50 -0.78 21.66
CA LEU A 28 -7.18 0.00 20.47
C LEU A 28 -6.48 -0.86 19.41
N GLU A 29 -5.49 -1.65 19.81
CA GLU A 29 -4.79 -2.59 18.93
C GLU A 29 -5.75 -3.60 18.29
N ARG A 30 -6.71 -4.14 19.06
CA ARG A 30 -7.73 -5.04 18.51
C ARG A 30 -8.59 -4.35 17.46
N ARG A 31 -9.04 -3.12 17.71
CA ARG A 31 -9.84 -2.33 16.75
C ARG A 31 -9.06 -2.05 15.47
N ILE A 32 -7.77 -1.75 15.58
CA ILE A 32 -6.89 -1.55 14.43
C ILE A 32 -6.73 -2.86 13.67
N ALA A 33 -6.48 -3.98 14.36
CA ALA A 33 -6.37 -5.29 13.72
C ALA A 33 -7.66 -5.70 12.99
N ASP A 34 -8.82 -5.40 13.59
CA ASP A 34 -10.12 -5.61 12.96
C ASP A 34 -10.32 -4.71 11.72
N ALA A 35 -9.83 -3.47 11.74
CA ALA A 35 -9.86 -2.57 10.58
C ALA A 35 -8.87 -3.00 9.48
N ASP A 36 -7.67 -3.44 9.86
CA ASP A 36 -6.66 -4.01 8.96
C ASP A 36 -7.18 -5.28 8.29
N ARG A 37 -7.92 -6.12 9.03
CA ARG A 37 -8.60 -7.30 8.47
C ARG A 37 -9.59 -6.90 7.39
N ASP A 38 -10.46 -5.93 7.66
CA ASP A 38 -11.45 -5.48 6.69
C ASP A 38 -10.79 -4.90 5.44
N LEU A 39 -9.71 -4.12 5.61
CA LEU A 39 -8.89 -3.61 4.51
C LEU A 39 -8.26 -4.74 3.69
N ALA A 40 -7.66 -5.73 4.35
CA ALA A 40 -7.03 -6.88 3.70
C ALA A 40 -8.04 -7.75 2.94
N THR A 41 -9.30 -7.80 3.40
CA THR A 41 -10.42 -8.46 2.72
C THR A 41 -11.14 -7.56 1.73
N LEU A 42 -10.56 -6.41 1.35
CA LEU A 42 -11.10 -5.45 0.38
C LEU A 42 -12.47 -4.86 0.76
N ASN A 43 -12.84 -4.92 2.04
CA ASN A 43 -14.07 -4.33 2.55
C ASN A 43 -13.83 -2.86 2.92
N PHE A 44 -13.61 -2.03 1.90
CA PHE A 44 -13.18 -0.64 2.08
C PHE A 44 -14.19 0.23 2.83
N ILE A 45 -15.50 -0.05 2.70
CA ILE A 45 -16.55 0.69 3.41
C ILE A 45 -16.41 0.47 4.92
N ARG A 46 -16.37 -0.79 5.37
CA ARG A 46 -16.20 -1.10 6.80
C ARG A 46 -14.84 -0.67 7.33
N ALA A 47 -13.79 -0.82 6.53
CA ALA A 47 -12.46 -0.34 6.90
C ALA A 47 -12.47 1.17 7.16
N THR A 48 -13.10 1.95 6.27
CA THR A 48 -13.26 3.42 6.44
C THR A 48 -13.98 3.75 7.73
N GLU A 49 -15.16 3.15 7.96
CA GLU A 49 -15.95 3.39 9.18
C GLU A 49 -15.17 3.10 10.46
N ARG A 50 -14.42 1.98 10.48
CA ARG A 50 -13.60 1.59 11.64
C ARG A 50 -12.43 2.53 11.84
N TYR A 51 -11.71 2.92 10.78
CA TYR A 51 -10.61 3.87 10.91
C TYR A 51 -11.08 5.26 11.33
N ASP A 52 -12.24 5.73 10.87
CA ASP A 52 -12.82 7.01 11.29
C ASP A 52 -13.27 6.98 12.75
N ALA A 53 -13.83 5.85 13.22
CA ALA A 53 -14.14 5.65 14.64
C ALA A 53 -12.88 5.65 15.53
N ILE A 54 -11.77 5.07 15.04
CA ILE A 54 -10.48 5.11 15.73
C ILE A 54 -9.91 6.54 15.74
N ALA A 55 -9.94 7.23 14.59
CA ALA A 55 -9.45 8.59 14.44
C ALA A 55 -10.21 9.58 15.35
N SER A 56 -11.54 9.49 15.43
CA SER A 56 -12.35 10.32 16.34
C SER A 56 -12.04 10.06 17.82
N THR A 57 -11.74 8.80 18.19
CA THR A 57 -11.28 8.47 19.55
C THR A 57 -9.93 9.14 19.84
N LEU A 58 -9.01 9.11 18.88
CA LEU A 58 -7.70 9.78 18.99
C LEU A 58 -7.84 11.30 19.00
N ALA A 59 -8.79 11.87 18.26
CA ALA A 59 -9.04 13.31 18.18
C ALA A 59 -9.34 13.93 19.55
N THR A 60 -10.00 13.17 20.44
CA THR A 60 -10.27 13.59 21.83
C THR A 60 -8.98 13.88 22.61
N THR A 61 -7.84 13.32 22.17
CA THR A 61 -6.53 13.51 22.78
C THR A 61 -5.60 14.42 21.96
N ASP A 62 -6.12 15.20 21.00
CA ASP A 62 -5.29 16.05 20.11
C ASP A 62 -4.46 17.10 20.83
N ARG A 63 -4.86 17.50 22.04
CA ARG A 63 -4.06 18.40 22.90
C ARG A 63 -2.75 17.77 23.37
N LEU A 64 -2.63 16.45 23.28
CA LEU A 64 -1.47 15.66 23.66
C LEU A 64 -0.97 14.89 22.42
N PRO A 65 -0.43 15.57 21.40
CA PRO A 65 -0.05 14.93 20.12
C PRO A 65 1.10 13.93 20.27
N TRP A 66 1.86 14.03 21.36
CA TRP A 66 2.90 13.06 21.74
C TRP A 66 2.34 11.77 22.34
N LEU A 67 1.03 11.70 22.62
CA LEU A 67 0.37 10.49 23.09
C LEU A 67 0.08 9.59 21.89
N LEU A 68 0.64 8.38 21.90
CA LEU A 68 0.46 7.36 20.86
C LEU A 68 0.84 7.84 19.42
N PRO A 69 2.02 8.45 19.21
CA PRO A 69 2.38 9.05 17.93
C PRO A 69 2.45 8.01 16.81
N LYS A 70 2.92 6.78 17.13
CA LYS A 70 2.93 5.66 16.19
C LYS A 70 1.53 5.28 15.75
N THR A 71 0.59 5.15 16.68
CA THR A 71 -0.79 4.77 16.37
C THR A 71 -1.48 5.82 15.51
N ARG A 72 -1.28 7.11 15.82
CA ARG A 72 -1.79 8.22 15.00
C ARG A 72 -1.25 8.13 13.58
N ASN A 73 0.06 7.96 13.41
CA ASN A 73 0.69 7.80 12.10
C ASN A 73 0.15 6.59 11.34
N THR A 74 -0.05 5.45 12.01
CA THR A 74 -0.63 4.24 11.42
C THR A 74 -2.06 4.50 10.95
N VAL A 75 -2.90 5.14 11.76
CA VAL A 75 -4.30 5.43 11.40
C VAL A 75 -4.37 6.39 10.21
N SER A 76 -3.56 7.47 10.20
CA SER A 76 -3.50 8.40 9.06
C SER A 76 -3.02 7.72 7.78
N LEU A 77 -2.01 6.84 7.88
CA LEU A 77 -1.56 6.01 6.75
C LEU A 77 -2.71 5.14 6.24
N ARG A 78 -3.39 4.41 7.13
CA ARG A 78 -4.46 3.48 6.73
C ARG A 78 -5.67 4.19 6.13
N GLN A 79 -6.09 5.33 6.67
CA GLN A 79 -7.15 6.15 6.08
C GLN A 79 -6.76 6.61 4.66
N ALA A 80 -5.52 7.07 4.47
CA ALA A 80 -5.03 7.44 3.14
C ALA A 80 -4.96 6.23 2.20
N SER A 81 -4.50 5.06 2.68
CA SER A 81 -4.45 3.83 1.90
C SER A 81 -5.85 3.38 1.47
N VAL A 82 -6.85 3.42 2.36
CA VAL A 82 -8.22 3.03 2.00
C VAL A 82 -8.73 3.93 0.87
N ARG A 83 -8.60 5.25 1.01
CA ARG A 83 -9.00 6.22 -0.04
C ARG A 83 -8.25 6.00 -1.35
N TYR A 84 -6.96 5.69 -1.26
CA TYR A 84 -6.12 5.41 -2.41
C TYR A 84 -6.63 4.18 -3.17
N TRP A 85 -6.94 3.09 -2.46
CA TRP A 85 -7.45 1.88 -3.06
C TRP A 85 -8.87 2.02 -3.62
N THR A 86 -9.70 2.89 -3.03
CA THR A 86 -11.02 3.22 -3.60
C THR A 86 -10.95 4.18 -4.79
N GLY A 87 -9.77 4.68 -5.15
CA GLY A 87 -9.58 5.62 -6.26
C GLY A 87 -9.90 7.08 -5.93
N ASP A 88 -10.08 7.41 -4.65
CA ASP A 88 -10.41 8.76 -4.17
C ASP A 88 -9.13 9.59 -3.96
N TYR A 89 -8.42 9.86 -5.05
CA TYR A 89 -7.08 10.48 -4.99
C TYR A 89 -7.12 11.98 -4.67
N ASP A 90 -8.05 12.74 -5.26
CA ASP A 90 -8.11 14.19 -5.10
C ASP A 90 -8.24 14.62 -3.62
N PRO A 91 -9.10 13.99 -2.80
CA PRO A 91 -9.21 14.36 -1.39
C PRO A 91 -7.95 14.05 -0.58
N ILE A 92 -7.19 13.02 -0.93
CA ILE A 92 -5.90 12.73 -0.27
C ILE A 92 -4.93 13.88 -0.52
N VAL A 93 -4.79 14.29 -1.78
CA VAL A 93 -3.87 15.35 -2.19
C VAL A 93 -4.29 16.68 -1.56
N ALA A 94 -5.58 17.02 -1.63
CA ALA A 94 -6.11 18.24 -1.02
C ALA A 94 -5.89 18.28 0.50
N HIS A 95 -6.10 17.15 1.19
CA HIS A 95 -5.92 17.08 2.64
C HIS A 95 -4.48 17.36 3.05
N TYR A 96 -3.49 16.75 2.37
CA TYR A 96 -2.07 16.88 2.72
C TYR A 96 -1.35 18.07 2.06
N ALA A 97 -2.01 18.78 1.14
CA ALA A 97 -1.54 20.07 0.63
C ALA A 97 -1.93 21.25 1.54
N SER A 98 -2.89 21.05 2.46
CA SER A 98 -3.36 22.10 3.35
C SER A 98 -2.28 22.54 4.36
N PRO A 99 -2.13 23.84 4.68
CA PRO A 99 -1.25 24.32 5.74
C PRO A 99 -1.59 23.73 7.12
N ASP A 100 -2.85 23.38 7.34
CA ASP A 100 -3.34 22.81 8.59
C ASP A 100 -3.22 21.27 8.63
N SER A 101 -2.60 20.68 7.60
CA SER A 101 -2.47 19.22 7.49
C SER A 101 -1.52 18.64 8.55
N PRO A 102 -1.75 17.40 9.00
CA PRO A 102 -0.83 16.70 9.88
C PRO A 102 0.57 16.62 9.25
N ASN A 103 1.62 16.85 10.05
CA ASN A 103 2.98 16.72 9.56
C ASN A 103 3.29 15.24 9.20
N ILE A 104 3.37 14.95 7.91
CA ILE A 104 3.68 13.62 7.38
C ILE A 104 5.18 13.33 7.29
N SER A 105 6.06 14.28 7.62
CA SER A 105 7.52 14.14 7.48
C SER A 105 8.10 12.94 8.25
N ASN A 106 7.46 12.57 9.36
CA ASN A 106 7.85 11.42 10.19
C ASN A 106 7.14 10.10 9.82
N ASN A 107 6.47 10.07 8.67
CA ASN A 107 5.71 8.92 8.18
C ASN A 107 6.00 8.70 6.68
N PRO A 108 7.11 8.02 6.36
CA PRO A 108 7.55 7.84 4.97
C PRO A 108 6.55 7.04 4.13
N GLU A 109 5.90 6.04 4.72
CA GLU A 109 4.84 5.27 4.05
C GLU A 109 3.66 6.16 3.63
N LEU A 110 3.26 7.09 4.51
CA LEU A 110 2.17 8.01 4.20
C LEU A 110 2.58 9.00 3.12
N GLN A 111 3.81 9.52 3.17
CA GLN A 111 4.36 10.34 2.09
C GLN A 111 4.36 9.59 0.75
N PHE A 112 4.72 8.31 0.75
CA PHE A 112 4.69 7.49 -0.46
C PHE A 112 3.26 7.32 -1.01
N VAL A 113 2.28 7.03 -0.16
CA VAL A 113 0.86 6.96 -0.56
C VAL A 113 0.37 8.30 -1.13
N VAL A 114 0.72 9.42 -0.50
CA VAL A 114 0.36 10.77 -0.98
C VAL A 114 1.03 11.08 -2.31
N ALA A 115 2.29 10.68 -2.50
CA ALA A 115 3.01 10.82 -3.77
C ALA A 115 2.33 10.04 -4.90
N ASN A 116 1.96 8.78 -4.63
CA ASN A 116 1.22 7.95 -5.59
C ASN A 116 -0.15 8.56 -5.93
N ALA A 117 -0.88 9.03 -4.91
CA ALA A 117 -2.18 9.69 -5.10
C ALA A 117 -2.05 10.97 -5.93
N ASN A 118 -1.03 11.79 -5.67
CA ASN A 118 -0.76 13.02 -6.41
C ASN A 118 -0.51 12.77 -7.91
N TYR A 119 0.26 11.74 -8.24
CA TYR A 119 0.43 11.32 -9.63
C TYR A 119 -0.91 10.86 -10.25
N LEU A 120 -1.66 10.01 -9.55
CA LEU A 120 -2.90 9.45 -10.09
C LEU A 120 -4.03 10.48 -10.19
N SER A 121 -4.09 11.49 -9.31
CA SER A 121 -5.03 12.62 -9.43
C SER A 121 -4.75 13.50 -10.64
N ALA A 122 -3.48 13.61 -11.05
CA ALA A 122 -3.11 14.38 -12.23
C ALA A 122 -3.50 13.68 -13.55
N ARG A 123 -3.86 12.39 -13.49
CA ARG A 123 -4.28 11.58 -14.65
C ARG A 123 -5.79 11.70 -14.84
N ARG A 124 -6.23 12.50 -15.82
CA ARG A 124 -7.67 12.62 -16.14
C ARG A 124 -8.21 11.32 -16.77
N PRO A 125 -9.42 10.89 -16.41
CA PRO A 125 -10.05 9.69 -16.99
C PRO A 125 -10.49 9.87 -18.45
N ASP A 126 -10.68 11.10 -18.91
CA ASP A 126 -11.23 11.44 -20.23
C ASP A 126 -10.17 11.96 -21.23
N ASP A 127 -8.94 12.20 -20.77
CA ASP A 127 -7.83 12.43 -21.68
C ASP A 127 -7.43 11.08 -22.25
N SER A 128 -7.61 10.93 -23.57
CA SER A 128 -7.08 9.84 -24.38
C SER A 128 -5.75 9.38 -23.81
N ARG A 129 -5.62 8.10 -23.47
CA ARG A 129 -4.50 7.45 -22.75
C ARG A 129 -3.08 7.75 -23.30
N GLN A 130 -3.00 8.44 -24.43
CA GLN A 130 -1.81 8.90 -25.15
C GLN A 130 -1.33 10.29 -24.70
N ASP A 131 -2.19 11.17 -24.16
CA ASP A 131 -1.81 12.50 -23.68
C ASP A 131 -1.52 12.49 -22.17
N LEU A 132 -0.68 11.56 -21.73
CA LEU A 132 0.11 11.82 -20.52
C LEU A 132 0.98 13.04 -20.83
N THR A 133 0.48 14.23 -20.48
CA THR A 133 1.22 15.47 -20.75
C THR A 133 2.60 15.34 -20.10
N LEU A 134 3.67 15.67 -20.83
CA LEU A 134 5.04 15.66 -20.29
C LEU A 134 5.13 16.40 -18.95
N GLY A 135 4.29 17.43 -18.75
CA GLY A 135 4.14 18.16 -17.49
C GLY A 135 3.67 17.29 -16.31
N ALA A 136 2.74 16.36 -16.51
CA ALA A 136 2.31 15.43 -15.45
C ALA A 136 3.44 14.47 -15.04
N LEU A 137 4.23 14.00 -16.00
CA LEU A 137 5.41 13.16 -15.73
C LEU A 137 6.52 13.95 -15.06
N ASP A 138 6.82 15.16 -15.53
CA ASP A 138 7.78 16.07 -14.90
C ASP A 138 7.40 16.37 -13.44
N HIS A 139 6.11 16.57 -13.18
CA HIS A 139 5.60 16.74 -11.83
C HIS A 139 5.82 15.49 -10.97
N ALA A 140 5.42 14.31 -11.45
CA ALA A 140 5.58 13.05 -10.73
C ALA A 140 7.05 12.73 -10.43
N ILE A 141 7.95 12.93 -11.40
CA ILE A 141 9.40 12.80 -11.22
C ILE A 141 9.88 13.72 -10.10
N GLY A 142 9.41 14.98 -10.07
CA GLY A 142 9.73 15.92 -9.00
C GLY A 142 9.25 15.48 -7.62
N VAL A 143 8.03 14.93 -7.53
CA VAL A 143 7.45 14.41 -6.28
C VAL A 143 8.27 13.22 -5.75
N TYR A 144 8.52 12.20 -6.58
CA TYR A 144 9.31 11.04 -6.13
C TYR A 144 10.77 11.40 -5.85
N ARG A 145 11.38 12.31 -6.61
CA ARG A 145 12.75 12.79 -6.33
C ARG A 145 12.84 13.39 -4.93
N ARG A 146 11.92 14.31 -4.60
CA ARG A 146 11.87 14.96 -3.27
C ARG A 146 11.63 13.95 -2.16
N PHE A 147 10.80 12.94 -2.40
CA PHE A 147 10.59 11.85 -1.46
C PHE A 147 11.87 11.04 -1.21
N LEU A 148 12.60 10.69 -2.27
CA LEU A 148 13.85 9.93 -2.21
C LEU A 148 15.02 10.75 -1.63
N GLU A 149 15.00 12.08 -1.71
CA GLU A 149 15.98 12.96 -1.03
C GLU A 149 15.98 12.76 0.49
N THR A 150 14.85 12.32 1.07
CA THR A 150 14.71 12.02 2.51
C THR A 150 14.67 10.52 2.82
N ASN A 151 14.34 9.68 1.83
CA ASN A 151 14.09 8.24 1.98
C ASN A 151 14.85 7.44 0.89
N ASP A 152 16.18 7.52 0.89
CA ASP A 152 17.05 7.04 -0.18
C ASP A 152 17.02 5.52 -0.42
N ASN A 153 16.55 4.75 0.56
CA ASN A 153 16.47 3.29 0.52
C ASN A 153 15.05 2.74 0.21
N HIS A 154 14.09 3.60 -0.13
CA HIS A 154 12.72 3.17 -0.41
C HIS A 154 12.59 2.61 -1.83
N LEU A 155 12.63 1.28 -1.95
CA LEU A 155 12.72 0.56 -3.23
C LEU A 155 11.53 0.84 -4.16
N GLU A 156 10.31 0.86 -3.63
CA GLU A 156 9.09 1.09 -4.41
C GLU A 156 9.07 2.49 -5.01
N ALA A 157 9.49 3.50 -4.24
CA ALA A 157 9.60 4.87 -4.73
C ALA A 157 10.72 5.03 -5.76
N ALA A 158 11.86 4.36 -5.56
CA ALA A 158 12.95 4.34 -6.53
C ALA A 158 12.51 3.70 -7.85
N PHE A 159 11.77 2.59 -7.78
CA PHE A 159 11.19 1.93 -8.94
C PHE A 159 10.18 2.86 -9.67
N ASN A 160 9.25 3.47 -8.93
CA ASN A 160 8.29 4.41 -9.52
C ASN A 160 8.99 5.61 -10.17
N TYR A 161 10.01 6.16 -9.52
CA TYR A 161 10.83 7.25 -10.08
C TYR A 161 11.46 6.85 -11.41
N GLU A 162 12.14 5.70 -11.45
CA GLU A 162 12.78 5.20 -12.66
C GLU A 162 11.77 4.94 -13.77
N LEU A 163 10.63 4.33 -13.44
CA LEU A 163 9.55 4.08 -14.38
C LEU A 163 9.07 5.40 -15.02
N MET A 164 8.84 6.44 -14.23
CA MET A 164 8.39 7.74 -14.74
C MET A 164 9.46 8.41 -15.62
N VAL A 165 10.75 8.33 -15.26
CA VAL A 165 11.85 8.86 -16.08
C VAL A 165 11.92 8.15 -17.43
N ARG A 166 11.82 6.81 -17.45
CA ARG A 166 11.83 6.01 -18.68
C ARG A 166 10.62 6.34 -19.55
N LEU A 167 9.43 6.42 -18.96
CA LEU A 167 8.19 6.73 -19.67
C LEU A 167 8.22 8.12 -20.31
N ARG A 168 8.71 9.13 -19.56
CA ARG A 168 8.92 10.48 -20.09
C ARG A 168 9.86 10.49 -21.29
N LYS A 169 10.95 9.73 -21.21
CA LYS A 169 11.92 9.63 -22.30
C LYS A 169 11.28 9.01 -23.56
N GLN A 170 10.57 7.90 -23.41
CA GLN A 170 9.86 7.23 -24.51
C GLN A 170 8.86 8.17 -25.21
N ILE A 171 8.02 8.86 -24.43
CA ILE A 171 7.05 9.82 -24.98
C ILE A 171 7.75 10.98 -25.69
N ALA A 172 8.86 11.49 -25.14
CA ALA A 172 9.63 12.55 -25.77
C ALA A 172 10.32 12.09 -27.07
N GLU A 173 10.65 10.80 -27.19
CA GLU A 173 11.20 10.17 -28.39
C GLU A 173 10.11 9.82 -29.43
N GLY A 174 8.83 9.97 -29.08
CA GLY A 174 7.69 9.71 -29.96
C GLY A 174 7.14 8.28 -29.89
N ASP A 175 7.61 7.48 -28.92
CA ASP A 175 7.09 6.13 -28.69
C ASP A 175 5.71 6.17 -28.03
N VAL A 176 4.84 5.24 -28.41
CA VAL A 176 3.53 5.06 -27.78
C VAL A 176 3.75 4.41 -26.40
N PRO A 177 3.26 5.01 -25.30
CA PRO A 177 3.32 4.39 -23.98
C PRO A 177 2.70 2.99 -23.99
N PRO A 178 3.27 2.01 -23.25
CA PRO A 178 2.61 0.73 -23.07
C PRO A 178 1.22 0.94 -22.44
N PRO A 179 0.20 0.15 -22.82
CA PRO A 179 -1.13 0.29 -22.24
C PRO A 179 -1.08 -0.09 -20.76
N PHE A 180 -1.18 0.92 -19.89
CA PHE A 180 -1.37 0.71 -18.45
C PHE A 180 -2.81 0.25 -18.20
N HIS A 181 -3.00 -1.07 -18.16
CA HIS A 181 -4.23 -1.67 -17.68
C HIS A 181 -4.30 -1.49 -16.16
N ARG A 182 -5.49 -1.14 -15.65
CA ARG A 182 -5.74 -1.36 -14.21
C ARG A 182 -5.55 -2.87 -13.99
N PRO A 183 -4.86 -3.31 -12.93
CA PRO A 183 -4.92 -4.72 -12.55
C PRO A 183 -6.39 -5.09 -12.50
N THR A 184 -6.79 -6.10 -13.29
CA THR A 184 -8.13 -6.65 -13.20
C THR A 184 -8.31 -7.04 -11.75
N ALA A 185 -9.24 -6.38 -11.06
CA ALA A 185 -9.69 -6.91 -9.78
C ALA A 185 -10.11 -8.35 -10.08
N PRO A 186 -9.67 -9.35 -9.28
CA PRO A 186 -10.29 -10.66 -9.40
C PRO A 186 -11.80 -10.41 -9.30
N GLY A 187 -12.52 -10.82 -10.35
CA GLY A 187 -13.96 -10.59 -10.45
C GLY A 187 -14.69 -11.11 -9.22
N ASN A 188 -15.98 -10.81 -9.11
CA ASN A 188 -16.76 -11.31 -7.99
C ASN A 188 -16.71 -12.86 -7.96
N GLU A 189 -16.93 -13.45 -6.78
CA GLU A 189 -16.95 -14.91 -6.63
C GLU A 189 -17.97 -15.53 -7.60
N GLY A 190 -17.47 -16.34 -8.55
CA GLY A 190 -18.28 -16.98 -9.59
C GLY A 190 -18.44 -16.20 -10.89
N GLU A 191 -17.82 -15.02 -11.01
CA GLU A 191 -17.76 -14.25 -12.25
C GLU A 191 -16.65 -14.81 -13.16
N GLU A 192 -16.96 -15.01 -14.43
CA GLU A 192 -15.95 -15.46 -15.40
C GLU A 192 -14.87 -14.39 -15.52
N PRO A 193 -13.58 -14.77 -15.50
CA PRO A 193 -12.51 -13.80 -15.71
C PRO A 193 -12.74 -13.10 -17.04
N GLU A 194 -12.55 -11.78 -17.09
CA GLU A 194 -12.54 -11.06 -18.36
C GLU A 194 -11.57 -11.78 -19.30
N GLU A 195 -12.05 -12.16 -20.49
CA GLU A 195 -11.24 -12.77 -21.53
C GLU A 195 -10.21 -11.74 -22.02
N ALA A 196 -9.13 -11.60 -21.27
CA ALA A 196 -7.93 -10.94 -21.75
C ALA A 196 -7.27 -11.90 -22.74
N GLU A 197 -6.99 -11.44 -23.96
CA GLU A 197 -6.02 -12.09 -24.83
C GLU A 197 -4.70 -12.18 -24.05
N MET A 198 -4.44 -13.35 -23.45
CA MET A 198 -3.18 -13.60 -22.78
C MET A 198 -2.12 -13.64 -23.87
N GLU A 199 -1.35 -12.56 -24.00
CA GLU A 199 -0.15 -12.55 -24.81
C GLU A 199 0.75 -13.69 -24.31
N ASP A 200 1.18 -14.58 -25.20
CA ASP A 200 1.96 -15.77 -24.85
C ASP A 200 3.17 -15.36 -24.01
N VAL A 201 3.05 -15.53 -22.69
CA VAL A 201 4.14 -15.25 -21.76
C VAL A 201 5.22 -16.29 -22.06
N GLN A 202 6.23 -15.88 -22.83
CA GLN A 202 7.42 -16.69 -23.06
C GLN A 202 8.20 -16.78 -21.75
N ILE A 203 7.83 -17.76 -20.92
CA ILE A 203 8.59 -18.12 -19.74
C ILE A 203 9.93 -18.68 -20.22
N TYR A 204 10.97 -17.85 -20.18
CA TYR A 204 12.34 -18.31 -20.37
C TYR A 204 12.72 -19.15 -19.14
N VAL A 205 12.57 -20.46 -19.25
CA VAL A 205 13.11 -21.41 -18.27
C VAL A 205 14.61 -21.54 -18.60
N PRO A 206 15.54 -21.07 -17.73
CA PRO A 206 16.94 -21.36 -17.92
C PRO A 206 17.13 -22.87 -17.78
N ARG A 207 17.34 -23.57 -18.90
CA ARG A 207 17.82 -24.94 -18.87
C ARG A 207 19.29 -24.88 -18.52
N ASP A 208 19.60 -25.10 -17.25
CA ASP A 208 20.96 -25.43 -16.85
C ASP A 208 21.41 -26.67 -17.64
N ARG A 209 22.33 -26.42 -18.57
CA ARG A 209 23.35 -27.32 -19.13
C ARG A 209 22.91 -28.72 -19.61
N LEU A 210 22.93 -28.85 -20.94
CA LEU A 210 23.68 -29.88 -21.68
C LEU A 210 23.54 -31.32 -21.17
N VAL A 211 22.41 -31.96 -21.46
CA VAL A 211 22.39 -33.38 -21.84
C VAL A 211 21.49 -33.48 -23.06
N ASP A 212 22.11 -33.78 -24.20
CA ASP A 212 21.40 -34.12 -25.42
C ASP A 212 20.68 -35.46 -25.21
N PRO A 213 19.33 -35.52 -25.34
CA PRO A 213 18.58 -36.75 -25.14
C PRO A 213 18.89 -37.84 -26.19
N GLU A 214 19.68 -37.55 -27.23
CA GLU A 214 20.11 -38.53 -28.23
C GLU A 214 21.27 -39.44 -27.75
N ASP A 215 21.94 -39.14 -26.62
CA ASP A 215 23.20 -39.81 -26.23
C ASP A 215 23.09 -40.77 -25.04
N THR A 216 21.88 -41.19 -24.64
CA THR A 216 21.69 -42.13 -23.52
C THR A 216 20.94 -43.40 -23.94
N ASN A 217 21.70 -44.44 -24.30
CA ASN A 217 21.20 -45.82 -24.45
C ASN A 217 21.03 -46.50 -23.08
N ASP A 218 20.23 -45.92 -22.18
CA ASP A 218 19.88 -46.52 -20.89
C ASP A 218 18.38 -46.87 -20.88
N PRO A 219 17.99 -48.16 -20.89
CA PRO A 219 16.59 -48.58 -20.97
C PRO A 219 15.82 -48.40 -19.65
N THR A 220 16.37 -47.70 -18.65
CA THR A 220 15.79 -47.62 -17.31
C THR A 220 15.01 -46.33 -17.01
N ILE A 221 14.90 -45.39 -17.94
CA ILE A 221 14.06 -44.19 -17.78
C ILE A 221 12.62 -44.52 -18.22
N GLY A 222 11.78 -44.80 -17.22
CA GLY A 222 10.39 -45.21 -17.39
C GLY A 222 9.57 -44.21 -18.21
N ALA A 223 8.88 -44.74 -19.23
CA ALA A 223 7.90 -44.02 -20.02
C ALA A 223 6.81 -43.41 -19.11
N GLY A 224 6.75 -42.07 -19.07
CA GLY A 224 5.69 -41.34 -18.38
C GLY A 224 4.33 -41.65 -19.02
N ALA A 225 3.42 -42.22 -18.23
CA ALA A 225 2.07 -42.54 -18.66
C ALA A 225 1.25 -41.29 -18.99
N THR A 226 0.42 -41.37 -20.03
CA THR A 226 -0.53 -40.33 -20.43
C THR A 226 -1.66 -40.20 -19.41
N ILE A 227 -1.79 -39.02 -18.80
CA ILE A 227 -2.85 -38.71 -17.83
C ILE A 227 -4.17 -38.54 -18.59
N ARG A 228 -5.13 -39.43 -18.32
CA ARG A 228 -6.49 -39.40 -18.89
C ARG A 228 -7.39 -38.48 -18.05
N LYS A 229 -7.95 -37.42 -18.65
CA LYS A 229 -9.02 -36.59 -18.06
C LYS A 229 -10.20 -37.47 -17.68
N ARG A 230 -10.65 -37.41 -16.43
CA ARG A 230 -11.95 -37.93 -15.98
C ARG A 230 -12.95 -36.77 -15.99
N GLY A 231 -14.10 -36.99 -16.63
CA GLY A 231 -15.29 -36.14 -16.48
C GLY A 231 -16.04 -36.44 -15.19
#